data_AF-A0A5N5T7T9-F1
#
_entry.id   AF-A0A5N5T7T9-F1
#
_cell.length_a   1.000
_cell.length_b   1.000
_cell.length_c   1.000
_cell.angle_alpha   90.00
_cell.angle_beta   90.00
_cell.angle_gamma   90.00
#
_symmetry.space_group_name_H-M   'P 1'
#
loop_
_entity.id
_entity.type
_entity.pdbx_description
1 polymer ?
#
loop_
_entity_poly.entity_id
_entity_poly.type
_entity_poly.pdbx_seq_one_letter_code
_entity_poly.pdbx_strand_id
1 'polypeptide(L)'
;MFVTNVNSCITADGGLVLMVGIYYPAITVEALAGTAAFISFINIFGGFIVTQRMLDMFKRPTDLPEYNNLYGIPGAAFLIGYFASVSACYSEIHQMTYLASSFRYNFEN
;
A
#
# COMPACT_ATOMS: atom_id res chain seq x y z
N MET A 1 11.10 -8.66 -10.30
CA MET A 1 11.57 -7.27 -10.60
C MET A 1 10.45 -6.22 -10.58
N PHE A 2 9.21 -6.56 -10.94
CA PHE A 2 8.13 -5.57 -10.98
C PHE A 2 7.40 -5.36 -9.64
N VAL A 3 7.15 -6.43 -8.89
CA VAL A 3 6.59 -6.36 -7.51
C VAL A 3 7.51 -5.60 -6.56
N THR A 4 8.83 -5.71 -6.74
CA THR A 4 9.83 -4.97 -5.96
C THR A 4 9.80 -3.46 -6.23
N ASN A 5 9.32 -3.01 -7.40
CA ASN A 5 9.15 -1.59 -7.73
C ASN A 5 7.90 -0.99 -7.06
N VAL A 6 6.82 -1.77 -6.95
CA VAL A 6 5.66 -1.36 -6.14
C VAL A 6 6.05 -1.23 -4.67
N ASN A 7 6.86 -2.17 -4.16
CA ASN A 7 7.25 -2.19 -2.75
C ASN A 7 8.26 -1.09 -2.37
N SER A 8 9.05 -0.57 -3.31
CA SER A 8 9.96 0.57 -3.03
C SER A 8 9.20 1.87 -2.71
N CYS A 9 7.89 1.90 -2.93
CA CYS A 9 7.02 3.04 -2.68
C CYS A 9 6.71 3.28 -1.19
N ILE A 10 7.33 2.54 -0.25
CA ILE A 10 7.27 2.85 1.19
C ILE A 10 7.79 4.26 1.52
N THR A 11 8.49 4.91 0.57
CA THR A 11 8.81 6.34 0.60
C THR A 11 7.60 7.26 0.78
N ALA A 12 6.38 6.82 0.41
CA ALA A 12 5.15 7.57 0.69
C ALA A 12 4.91 7.73 2.19
N ASP A 13 5.23 6.71 3.00
CA ASP A 13 5.07 6.72 4.46
C ASP A 13 6.02 7.76 5.08
N GLY A 14 7.27 7.80 4.62
CA GLY A 14 8.23 8.84 5.01
C GLY A 14 7.78 10.25 4.65
N GLY A 15 7.12 10.43 3.50
CA GLY A 15 6.52 11.71 3.12
C GLY A 15 5.32 12.10 3.99
N LEU A 16 4.46 11.14 4.34
CA LEU A 16 3.28 11.37 5.19
C LEU A 16 3.66 11.75 6.62
N VAL A 17 4.69 11.12 7.20
CA VAL A 17 5.18 11.45 8.55
C VAL A 17 5.75 12.87 8.62
N LEU A 18 6.35 13.36 7.53
CA LEU A 18 6.94 14.71 7.45
C LEU A 18 5.93 15.80 7.08
N MET A 19 4.70 15.44 6.70
CA MET A 19 3.65 16.39 6.32
C MET A 19 2.81 16.77 7.55
N VAL A 20 3.29 17.73 8.33
CA VAL A 20 2.69 18.16 9.62
C VAL A 20 1.74 19.37 9.48
N GLY A 21 1.69 19.98 8.30
CA GLY A 21 0.80 21.10 7.98
C GLY A 21 -0.69 20.72 7.95
N ILE A 22 -1.57 21.73 8.01
CA ILE A 22 -3.03 21.52 8.09
C ILE A 22 -3.66 21.28 6.71
N TYR A 23 -3.71 22.33 5.88
CA TYR A 23 -4.33 22.28 4.53
C TYR A 23 -3.34 22.54 3.40
N TYR A 24 -2.31 23.35 3.67
CA TYR A 24 -1.26 23.71 2.72
C TYR A 24 0.09 23.65 3.43
N PRO A 25 1.17 23.30 2.71
CA PRO A 25 2.51 23.27 3.28
C PRO A 25 2.93 24.69 3.68
N ALA A 26 3.34 24.86 4.94
CA ALA A 26 3.82 26.12 5.49
C ALA A 26 5.34 26.29 5.29
N ILE A 27 6.07 25.17 5.18
CA ILE A 27 7.53 25.16 5.00
C ILE A 27 7.95 24.32 3.79
N THR A 28 9.16 24.58 3.28
CA THR A 28 9.72 23.89 2.12
C THR A 28 9.78 22.37 2.31
N VAL A 29 10.10 21.90 3.52
CA VAL A 29 10.17 20.47 3.86
C VAL A 29 8.81 19.78 3.68
N GLU A 30 7.71 20.42 4.07
CA GLU A 30 6.36 19.87 3.90
C GLU A 30 5.95 19.81 2.42
N ALA A 31 6.35 20.81 1.62
CA ALA A 31 6.11 20.79 0.18
C ALA A 31 6.89 19.67 -0.53
N LEU A 32 8.14 19.45 -0.13
CA LEU A 32 8.98 18.34 -0.60
C LEU A 32 8.40 16.98 -0.14
N ALA A 33 7.91 16.89 1.09
CA ALA A 33 7.27 15.69 1.61
C ALA A 33 5.97 15.35 0.86
N GLY A 34 5.12 16.35 0.61
CA GLY A 34 3.88 16.19 -0.16
C GLY A 34 4.14 15.77 -1.61
N THR A 35 5.14 16.35 -2.28
CA THR A 35 5.52 15.94 -3.65
C THR A 35 6.13 14.55 -3.69
N ALA A 36 6.95 14.18 -2.71
CA ALA A 36 7.50 12.82 -2.58
C ALA A 36 6.39 11.78 -2.40
N ALA A 37 5.41 12.05 -1.52
CA ALA A 37 4.24 11.20 -1.34
C ALA A 37 3.42 11.08 -2.63
N PHE A 38 3.19 12.20 -3.34
CA PHE A 38 2.45 12.21 -4.61
C PHE A 38 3.12 11.36 -5.70
N ILE A 39 4.43 11.54 -5.92
CA ILE A 39 5.17 10.74 -6.91
C ILE A 39 5.17 9.25 -6.53
N SER A 40 5.28 8.96 -5.23
CA SER A 40 5.19 7.59 -4.75
C SER A 40 3.83 6.95 -5.02
N PHE A 41 2.71 7.68 -4.84
CA PHE A 41 1.38 7.19 -5.22
C PHE A 41 1.27 6.85 -6.71
N ILE A 42 1.88 7.64 -7.59
CA ILE A 42 1.91 7.33 -9.03
C ILE A 42 2.61 5.98 -9.26
N ASN A 43 3.72 5.72 -8.57
CA ASN A 43 4.44 4.45 -8.69
C ASN A 43 3.64 3.28 -8.09
N ILE A 44 2.90 3.48 -6.99
CA ILE A 44 2.00 2.47 -6.43
C ILE A 44 0.92 2.08 -7.45
N PHE A 45 0.15 3.05 -7.95
CA PHE A 45 -0.98 2.76 -8.85
C PHE A 45 -0.51 2.29 -10.22
N GLY A 46 0.47 2.97 -10.82
CA GLY A 46 1.04 2.57 -12.10
C GLY A 46 1.68 1.18 -12.02
N GLY A 47 2.37 0.93 -10.91
CA GLY A 47 2.86 -0.37 -10.51
C GLY A 47 1.77 -1.44 -10.50
N PHE A 48 0.70 -1.29 -9.72
CA PHE A 48 -0.35 -2.31 -9.69
C PHE A 48 -1.05 -2.53 -11.05
N ILE A 49 -1.33 -1.47 -11.82
CA ILE A 49 -1.99 -1.57 -13.13
C ILE A 49 -1.15 -2.37 -14.12
N VAL A 50 0.15 -2.09 -14.20
CA VAL A 50 1.03 -2.83 -15.11
C VAL A 50 1.22 -4.27 -14.63
N THR A 51 1.15 -4.55 -13.32
CA THR A 51 1.24 -5.93 -12.78
C THR A 51 0.07 -6.74 -13.31
N GLN A 52 -1.13 -6.18 -13.22
CA GLN A 52 -2.34 -6.84 -13.72
C GLN A 52 -2.24 -7.13 -15.21
N ARG A 53 -1.80 -6.15 -16.02
CA ARG A 53 -1.56 -6.35 -17.46
C ARG A 53 -0.53 -7.43 -17.75
N MET A 54 0.51 -7.55 -16.91
CA MET A 54 1.52 -8.59 -17.05
C MET A 54 0.95 -9.97 -16.71
N LEU A 55 0.16 -10.09 -15.65
CA LEU A 55 -0.47 -11.34 -15.25
C LEU A 55 -1.54 -11.80 -16.24
N ASP A 56 -2.30 -10.86 -16.81
CA ASP A 56 -3.33 -11.15 -17.80
C ASP A 56 -2.76 -11.74 -19.10
N MET A 57 -1.47 -11.51 -19.42
CA MET A 57 -0.81 -12.13 -20.57
C MET A 57 -0.59 -13.65 -20.42
N PHE A 58 -0.66 -14.18 -19.18
CA PHE A 58 -0.53 -15.61 -18.93
C PHE A 58 -1.88 -16.35 -18.89
N LYS A 59 -3.00 -15.63 -18.94
CA LYS A 59 -4.34 -16.22 -18.97
C LYS A 59 -4.58 -16.93 -20.29
N ARG A 60 -5.03 -18.18 -20.22
CA ARG A 60 -5.43 -18.94 -21.41
C ARG A 60 -6.94 -18.77 -21.65
N PRO A 61 -7.38 -18.81 -22.91
CA PRO A 61 -8.80 -18.72 -23.24
C PRO A 61 -9.69 -19.83 -22.67
N THR A 62 -9.09 -20.94 -22.20
CA THR A 62 -9.78 -22.11 -21.64
C THR A 62 -9.76 -22.16 -20.12
N ASP A 63 -9.14 -21.19 -19.45
CA ASP A 63 -9.04 -21.19 -17.99
C ASP A 63 -10.40 -20.92 -17.34
N LEU A 64 -10.60 -21.51 -16.16
CA LEU A 64 -11.81 -21.32 -15.36
C LEU A 64 -11.93 -19.85 -14.91
N PRO A 65 -13.16 -19.37 -14.61
CA PRO A 65 -13.35 -18.02 -14.11
C PRO A 65 -12.54 -17.76 -12.84
N GLU A 66 -11.68 -16.74 -12.89
CA GLU A 66 -10.93 -16.28 -11.72
C GLU A 66 -11.78 -15.39 -10.83
N TYR A 67 -11.62 -15.56 -9.52
CA TYR A 67 -12.37 -14.82 -8.51
C TYR A 67 -11.48 -13.88 -7.70
N ASN A 68 -10.63 -13.10 -8.39
CA ASN A 68 -9.64 -12.24 -7.73
C ASN A 68 -10.27 -11.16 -6.83
N ASN A 69 -11.55 -10.83 -7.06
CA ASN A 69 -12.32 -9.91 -6.22
C ASN A 69 -12.46 -10.40 -4.77
N LEU A 70 -12.46 -11.72 -4.53
CA LEU A 70 -12.54 -12.25 -3.16
C LEU A 70 -11.30 -11.93 -2.33
N TYR A 71 -10.14 -11.68 -2.95
CA TYR A 71 -8.96 -11.21 -2.22
C TYR A 71 -9.12 -9.79 -1.66
N GLY A 72 -10.15 -9.05 -2.09
CA GLY A 72 -10.55 -7.80 -1.44
C GLY A 72 -11.12 -7.99 -0.03
N ILE A 73 -11.71 -9.16 0.27
CA ILE A 73 -12.31 -9.47 1.57
C ILE A 73 -11.28 -9.45 2.71
N PRO A 74 -10.16 -10.22 2.65
CA PRO A 74 -9.15 -10.17 3.71
C PRO A 74 -8.50 -8.79 3.83
N GLY A 75 -8.31 -8.07 2.72
CA GLY A 75 -7.79 -6.70 2.74
C GLY A 75 -8.73 -5.72 3.46
N ALA A 76 -10.04 -5.78 3.15
CA ALA A 76 -11.05 -4.97 3.81
C ALA A 76 -11.21 -5.33 5.29
N ALA A 77 -11.23 -6.62 5.62
CA ALA A 77 -11.31 -7.09 7.01
C ALA A 77 -10.13 -6.58 7.84
N PHE A 78 -8.91 -6.62 7.29
CA PHE A 78 -7.72 -6.08 7.94
C PHE A 78 -7.82 -4.57 8.20
N LEU A 79 -8.24 -3.78 7.20
CA LEU A 79 -8.41 -2.33 7.34
C LEU A 79 -9.50 -1.99 8.37
N ILE A 80 -10.65 -2.67 8.32
CA ILE A 80 -11.74 -2.47 9.29
C ILE A 80 -11.27 -2.80 10.70
N GLY A 81 -10.57 -3.94 10.88
CA GLY A 81 -10.02 -4.34 12.18
C GLY A 81 -9.01 -3.34 12.73
N TYR A 82 -8.15 -2.78 11.87
CA TYR A 82 -7.21 -1.72 12.24
C TYR A 82 -7.95 -0.45 12.71
N PHE A 83 -8.90 0.06 11.92
CA PHE A 83 -9.66 1.26 12.29
C PHE A 83 -10.47 1.08 13.58
N ALA A 84 -11.08 -0.09 13.78
CA ALA A 84 -11.80 -0.42 15.02
C ALA A 84 -10.86 -0.49 16.24
N SER A 85 -9.62 -0.93 16.04
CA SER A 85 -8.63 -1.01 17.11
C SER A 85 -8.03 0.36 17.45
N VAL A 86 -7.82 1.21 16.44
CA VAL A 86 -7.38 2.61 16.61
C VAL A 86 -8.46 3.42 17.33
N SER A 87 -9.74 3.23 17.00
CA SER A 87 -10.85 3.91 17.70
C SER A 87 -11.03 3.45 19.15
N ALA A 88 -10.60 2.22 19.47
CA ALA A 88 -10.53 1.71 20.83
C ALA A 88 -9.24 2.11 21.59
N CYS A 89 -8.38 2.96 21.00
CA CYS A 89 -7.15 3.49 21.59
C CYS A 89 -6.09 2.44 21.99
N TYR A 90 -5.99 1.32 21.28
CA TYR A 90 -4.87 0.39 21.46
C TYR A 90 -3.60 0.95 20.80
N SER A 91 -2.61 1.37 21.60
CA SER A 91 -1.33 1.93 21.11
C SER A 91 -0.50 0.95 20.30
N GLU A 92 -0.53 -0.34 20.67
CA GLU A 92 0.33 -1.36 20.06
C GLU A 92 -0.13 -1.81 18.66
N ILE A 93 -1.33 -1.40 18.26
CA ILE A 93 -1.89 -1.80 16.96
C ILE A 93 -1.02 -1.33 15.79
N HIS A 94 -0.36 -0.17 15.93
CA HIS A 94 0.51 0.36 14.87
C HIS A 94 1.71 -0.56 14.62
N GLN A 95 2.39 -1.01 15.69
CA GLN A 95 3.53 -1.92 15.58
C GLN A 95 3.12 -3.30 15.06
N MET A 96 1.98 -3.81 15.54
CA MET A 96 1.41 -5.06 15.03
C MET A 96 1.03 -4.96 13.55
N THR A 97 0.55 -3.80 13.11
CA THR A 97 0.19 -3.54 11.70
C THR A 97 1.43 -3.48 10.81
N TYR A 98 2.52 -2.85 11.26
CA TYR A 98 3.80 -2.86 10.56
C TYR A 98 4.39 -4.28 10.45
N LEU A 99 4.28 -5.08 11.51
CA LEU A 99 4.69 -6.48 11.47
C LEU A 99 3.82 -7.28 10.48
N ALA A 100 2.50 -7.13 10.57
CA ALA A 100 1.55 -7.82 9.68
C ALA A 100 1.78 -7.47 8.21
N SER A 101 2.06 -6.21 7.88
CA SER A 101 2.35 -5.79 6.50
C SER A 101 3.66 -6.40 5.98
N SER A 102 4.66 -6.57 6.86
CA SER A 102 5.93 -7.22 6.52
C SER A 102 5.84 -8.74 6.33
N PHE A 103 4.88 -9.44 6.93
CA PHE A 103 4.76 -10.90 6.73
C PHE A 103 4.41 -11.28 5.29
N ARG A 104 3.82 -10.36 4.53
CA ARG A 104 3.66 -10.51 3.08
C ARG A 104 5.01 -10.65 2.33
N TYR A 105 6.12 -10.27 2.96
CA TYR A 105 7.48 -10.28 2.39
C TYR A 105 8.20 -11.62 2.53
N ASN A 106 7.80 -12.50 3.46
CA ASN A 106 8.65 -13.63 3.90
C ASN A 106 8.39 -14.96 3.18
N PHE A 107 7.60 -14.98 2.11
CA PHE A 107 7.29 -16.21 1.35
C PHE A 107 8.16 -16.42 0.10
N GLU A 108 9.20 -15.61 -0.11
CA GLU A 108 10.09 -15.71 -1.28
C GLU A 108 11.49 -16.29 -0.98
N ASN A 109 11.67 -17.02 0.12
CA ASN A 109 12.88 -17.84 0.37
C ASN A 109 12.54 -19.33 0.53
#